data_AF-N4WSZ7-F1
#
_entry.id   AF-N4WSZ7-F1
#
_cell.length_a   1.000
_cell.length_b   1.000
_cell.length_c   1.000
_cell.angle_alpha   90.00
_cell.angle_beta   90.00
_cell.angle_gamma   90.00
#
_symmetry.space_group_name_H-M   'P 1'
#
loop_
_entity.id
_entity.type
_entity.pdbx_description
1 polymer ?
#
loop_
_entity_poly.entity_id
_entity_poly.type
_entity_poly.pdbx_seq_one_letter_code
_entity_poly.pdbx_strand_id
1 'polypeptide(L)'
;MFPCAERPILPEGVTTINYALDWPHLQNPSNTTFAGLTQIDICHCQRTDLSPQKDTEPGHIYARLKCVEPEVHFKTAKEDLWVLEAPHGPINMLRPATEEEKARRNQIRPDADPSVYKGHRFLFLTGPCPRGRYQAYATQKWLETLTPAARKHISCLCLLIQPYEEDSSLEATRRVYTDLAEYLVQHAPGFEKLYLLVCPNGMQLCSAASEFSKLLHSRDVKIIVVLD
;
A
#
# COMPACT_ATOMS: atom_id res chain seq x y z
N MET A 1 24.57 -23.39 8.08
CA MET A 1 24.62 -22.10 7.36
C MET A 1 23.74 -22.30 6.13
N PHE A 2 22.46 -21.98 6.24
CA PHE A 2 21.53 -22.14 5.11
C PHE A 2 21.84 -21.05 4.07
N PRO A 3 21.89 -21.37 2.78
CA PRO A 3 22.03 -20.33 1.76
C PRO A 3 20.87 -19.36 1.92
N CYS A 4 21.18 -18.07 2.06
CA CYS A 4 20.18 -17.02 1.90
C CYS A 4 19.47 -17.30 0.58
N ALA A 5 18.17 -17.62 0.64
CA ALA A 5 17.31 -17.58 -0.52
C ALA A 5 17.57 -16.26 -1.26
N GLU A 6 17.76 -16.36 -2.58
CA GLU A 6 18.01 -15.21 -3.44
C GLU A 6 16.97 -14.13 -3.11
N ARG A 7 17.45 -12.96 -2.70
CA ARG A 7 16.59 -11.84 -2.30
C ARG A 7 15.57 -11.58 -3.41
N PRO A 8 14.30 -11.30 -3.12
CA PRO A 8 13.39 -10.85 -4.17
C PRO A 8 13.95 -9.56 -4.73
N ILE A 9 14.33 -9.63 -5.99
CA ILE A 9 14.93 -8.50 -6.68
C ILE A 9 13.78 -7.55 -6.99
N LEU A 10 13.56 -6.58 -6.11
CA LEU A 10 12.80 -5.38 -6.49
C LEU A 10 13.35 -4.89 -7.83
N PRO A 11 12.49 -4.49 -8.77
CA PRO A 11 12.97 -3.98 -10.04
C PRO A 11 13.93 -2.80 -9.79
N GLU A 12 14.98 -2.67 -10.59
CA GLU A 12 15.95 -1.59 -10.41
C GLU A 12 15.25 -0.22 -10.43
N GLY A 13 15.79 0.74 -9.68
CA GLY A 13 15.29 2.11 -9.69
C GLY A 13 13.92 2.31 -9.03
N VAL A 14 13.55 1.46 -8.06
CA VAL A 14 12.37 1.70 -7.21
C VAL A 14 12.57 2.96 -6.36
N THR A 15 11.58 3.84 -6.40
CA THR A 15 11.40 4.96 -5.47
C THR A 15 10.42 4.53 -4.39
N THR A 16 10.89 4.45 -3.15
CA THR A 16 10.01 4.13 -2.02
C THR A 16 9.29 5.37 -1.51
N ILE A 17 7.97 5.29 -1.38
CA ILE A 17 7.14 6.28 -0.69
C ILE A 17 6.77 5.72 0.68
N ASN A 18 7.42 6.23 1.73
CA ASN A 18 7.08 5.85 3.09
C ASN A 18 5.81 6.56 3.56
N TYR A 19 4.96 5.84 4.28
CA TYR A 19 3.78 6.41 4.93
C TYR A 19 3.57 5.83 6.32
N ALA A 20 2.75 6.50 7.10
CA ALA A 20 2.19 6.07 8.36
C ALA A 20 0.67 6.07 8.27
N LEU A 21 0.03 5.26 9.12
CA LEU A 21 -1.41 5.17 9.26
C LEU A 21 -1.78 5.68 10.65
N ASP A 22 -2.69 6.63 10.71
CA ASP A 22 -3.32 7.06 11.95
C ASP A 22 -4.76 6.55 12.03
N TRP A 23 -5.18 6.17 13.24
CA TRP A 23 -6.40 5.43 13.51
C TRP A 23 -7.24 6.18 14.55
N PRO A 24 -7.84 7.32 14.18
CA PRO A 24 -8.42 8.27 15.15
C PRO A 24 -9.62 7.72 15.91
N HIS A 25 -10.26 6.67 15.39
CA HIS A 25 -11.45 6.06 15.98
C HIS A 25 -11.18 4.76 16.72
N LEU A 26 -9.95 4.24 16.67
CA LEU A 26 -9.58 3.02 17.39
C LEU A 26 -9.21 3.35 18.84
N GLN A 27 -9.61 2.48 19.76
CA GLN A 27 -9.37 2.67 21.18
C GLN A 27 -7.89 2.52 21.55
N ASN A 28 -7.18 1.53 20.97
CA ASN A 28 -5.79 1.23 21.29
C ASN A 28 -4.97 0.89 20.02
N PRO A 29 -4.85 1.82 19.05
CA PRO A 29 -4.13 1.54 17.83
C PRO A 29 -2.63 1.33 18.09
N SER A 30 -2.08 0.30 17.46
CA SER A 30 -0.68 -0.08 17.53
C SER A 30 -0.23 -0.69 16.21
N ASN A 31 1.08 -0.77 15.98
CA ASN A 31 1.66 -1.46 14.81
C ASN A 31 1.33 -2.96 14.77
N THR A 32 0.75 -3.50 15.85
CA THR A 32 0.30 -4.89 15.96
C THR A 32 -1.22 -5.04 16.02
N THR A 33 -1.97 -3.93 15.97
CA THR A 33 -3.45 -3.98 15.97
C THR A 33 -3.94 -4.88 14.86
N PHE A 34 -3.21 -4.91 13.74
CA PHE A 34 -3.51 -5.77 12.60
C PHE A 34 -2.60 -7.00 12.45
N ALA A 35 -2.28 -7.70 13.56
CA ALA A 35 -1.49 -8.94 13.57
C ALA A 35 -2.28 -10.28 13.64
N GLY A 36 -2.64 -10.92 12.52
CA GLY A 36 -3.31 -12.25 12.50
C GLY A 36 -4.68 -12.34 11.80
N LEU A 37 -5.44 -13.41 12.02
CA LEU A 37 -6.77 -13.64 11.41
C LEU A 37 -7.95 -13.05 12.20
N THR A 38 -7.70 -12.67 13.46
CA THR A 38 -8.69 -12.09 14.37
C THR A 38 -8.05 -10.90 15.03
N GLN A 39 -8.41 -9.71 14.56
CA GLN A 39 -7.90 -8.43 15.02
C GLN A 39 -9.09 -7.57 15.35
N ILE A 40 -9.19 -7.22 16.61
CA ILE A 40 -10.39 -6.68 17.21
C ILE A 40 -9.91 -5.55 18.11
N ASP A 41 -9.64 -4.39 17.53
CA ASP A 41 -9.68 -3.17 18.33
C ASP A 41 -11.10 -2.63 18.30
N ILE A 42 -11.45 -1.94 19.39
CA ILE A 42 -12.73 -1.28 19.52
C ILE A 42 -12.65 0.02 18.73
N CYS A 43 -13.56 0.17 17.80
CA CYS A 43 -13.76 1.37 17.00
C CYS A 43 -14.96 2.15 17.53
N HIS A 44 -14.82 3.47 17.59
CA HIS A 44 -15.87 4.41 17.99
C HIS A 44 -16.34 5.28 16.81
N CYS A 45 -16.07 4.88 15.57
CA CYS A 45 -16.54 5.63 14.40
C CYS A 45 -18.07 5.57 14.28
N GLN A 46 -18.68 6.61 13.73
CA GLN A 46 -20.10 6.58 13.43
C GLN A 46 -20.35 5.70 12.19
N ARG A 47 -21.10 4.61 12.36
CA ARG A 47 -21.45 3.67 11.28
C ARG A 47 -22.91 3.82 10.88
N THR A 48 -23.16 3.83 9.57
CA THR A 48 -24.53 3.94 9.03
C THR A 48 -25.34 2.66 9.19
N ASP A 49 -24.68 1.51 9.33
CA ASP A 49 -25.31 0.20 9.55
C ASP A 49 -25.54 -0.14 11.02
N LEU A 50 -25.15 0.76 11.94
CA LEU A 50 -25.41 0.66 13.37
C LEU A 50 -26.28 1.84 13.82
N SER A 51 -27.02 1.68 14.91
CA SER A 51 -27.65 2.83 15.56
C SER A 51 -26.58 3.81 16.03
N PRO A 52 -26.82 5.14 15.98
CA PRO A 52 -25.87 6.13 16.47
C PRO A 52 -25.40 5.80 17.88
N GLN A 53 -24.10 5.52 18.02
CA GLN A 53 -23.52 5.14 19.31
C GLN A 53 -23.30 6.41 20.13
N LYS A 54 -23.75 6.39 21.39
CA LYS A 54 -23.38 7.43 22.36
C LYS A 54 -21.93 7.24 22.78
N ASP A 55 -21.25 8.31 23.19
CA ASP A 55 -19.86 8.24 23.67
C ASP A 55 -19.65 7.29 24.86
N THR A 56 -20.73 6.95 25.57
CA THR A 56 -20.73 6.01 26.71
C THR A 56 -20.90 4.54 26.33
N GLU A 57 -21.15 4.23 25.05
CA GLU A 57 -21.32 2.86 24.58
C GLU A 57 -19.97 2.18 24.30
N PRO A 58 -19.88 0.85 24.42
CA PRO A 58 -18.63 0.09 24.32
C PRO A 58 -17.96 0.07 22.92
N GLY A 59 -18.41 0.90 21.98
CA GLY A 59 -17.93 0.92 20.59
C GLY A 59 -18.35 -0.34 19.80
N HIS A 60 -17.63 -0.64 18.72
CA HIS A 60 -17.84 -1.83 17.91
C HIS A 60 -16.52 -2.38 17.39
N ILE A 61 -16.50 -3.65 17.00
CA ILE A 61 -15.30 -4.26 16.41
C ILE A 61 -14.98 -3.58 15.08
N TYR A 62 -13.75 -3.09 14.93
CA TYR A 62 -13.29 -2.55 13.66
C TYR A 62 -13.54 -3.55 12.52
N ALA A 63 -14.13 -3.06 11.45
CA ALA A 63 -14.45 -3.82 10.26
C ALA A 63 -14.14 -2.98 9.03
N ARG A 64 -13.15 -3.43 8.26
CA ARG A 64 -12.74 -2.79 7.00
C ARG A 64 -13.92 -2.61 6.05
N LEU A 65 -13.97 -1.48 5.33
CA LEU A 65 -15.05 -1.07 4.42
C LEU A 65 -16.40 -0.77 5.10
N LYS A 66 -16.51 -0.94 6.42
CA LYS A 66 -17.66 -0.52 7.22
C LYS A 66 -17.32 0.61 8.16
N CYS A 67 -16.16 0.52 8.80
CA CYS A 67 -15.60 1.58 9.63
C CYS A 67 -14.87 2.61 8.77
N VAL A 68 -14.72 3.81 9.31
CA VAL A 68 -13.91 4.87 8.72
C VAL A 68 -12.47 4.37 8.52
N GLU A 69 -11.90 4.64 7.36
CA GLU A 69 -10.53 4.26 6.99
C GLU A 69 -9.48 5.04 7.80
N PRO A 70 -8.25 4.51 7.96
CA PRO A 70 -7.17 5.26 8.60
C PRO A 70 -6.76 6.49 7.80
N GLU A 71 -6.28 7.51 8.49
CA GLU A 71 -5.62 8.65 7.85
C GLU A 71 -4.22 8.23 7.37
N VAL A 72 -3.87 8.61 6.14
CA VAL A 72 -2.57 8.27 5.54
C VAL A 72 -1.66 9.49 5.55
N HIS A 73 -0.53 9.37 6.23
CA HIS A 73 0.49 10.42 6.28
C HIS A 73 1.75 9.98 5.52
N PHE A 74 2.09 10.69 4.44
CA PHE A 74 3.29 10.40 3.66
C PHE A 74 4.51 11.10 4.26
N LYS A 75 5.54 10.32 4.59
CA LYS A 75 6.79 10.87 5.12
C LYS A 75 7.51 11.70 4.05
N THR A 76 8.10 12.80 4.49
CA THR A 76 8.95 13.67 3.69
C THR A 76 10.40 13.18 3.67
N ALA A 77 11.22 13.71 2.75
CA ALA A 77 12.65 13.37 2.67
C ALA A 77 13.48 13.85 3.88
N LYS A 78 12.89 14.61 4.80
CA LYS A 78 13.54 15.08 6.04
C LYS A 78 13.40 14.09 7.20
N GLU A 79 12.57 13.07 7.02
CA GLU A 79 12.31 12.05 8.04
C GLU A 79 13.09 10.76 7.76
N ASP A 80 13.09 9.85 8.73
CA ASP A 80 13.67 8.52 8.54
C ASP A 80 12.87 7.72 7.50
N LEU A 81 13.50 7.58 6.33
CA LEU A 81 13.02 6.81 5.20
C LEU A 81 13.57 5.39 5.26
N TRP A 82 12.67 4.44 5.04
CA TRP A 82 12.98 3.02 5.03
C TRP A 82 12.79 2.46 3.63
N VAL A 83 13.73 1.63 3.20
CA VAL A 83 13.67 0.92 1.92
C VAL A 83 13.60 -0.58 2.19
N LEU A 84 12.79 -1.28 1.39
CA LEU A 84 12.69 -2.74 1.47
C LEU A 84 14.01 -3.38 1.05
N GLU A 85 14.62 -4.14 1.94
CA GLU A 85 15.73 -5.03 1.62
C GLU A 85 15.22 -6.41 1.19
N ALA A 86 14.26 -6.95 1.94
CA ALA A 86 13.54 -8.17 1.60
C ALA A 86 12.18 -8.24 2.33
N PRO A 87 11.11 -8.77 1.73
CA PRO A 87 9.95 -9.25 2.45
C PRO A 87 10.35 -10.46 3.31
N HIS A 88 9.87 -10.54 4.56
CA HIS A 88 10.24 -11.63 5.47
C HIS A 88 9.07 -12.09 6.33
N GLY A 89 8.09 -12.72 5.68
CA GLY A 89 6.91 -13.24 6.36
C GLY A 89 6.13 -12.11 7.07
N PRO A 90 5.89 -12.19 8.38
CA PRO A 90 5.09 -11.20 9.10
C PRO A 90 5.80 -9.87 9.38
N ILE A 91 7.08 -9.72 9.00
CA ILE A 91 7.91 -8.53 9.21
C ILE A 91 8.74 -8.31 7.94
N ASN A 92 8.79 -7.10 7.40
CA ASN A 92 9.70 -6.78 6.31
C ASN A 92 11.09 -6.45 6.85
N MET A 93 12.12 -6.96 6.19
CA MET A 93 13.49 -6.52 6.39
C MET A 93 13.64 -5.17 5.70
N LEU A 94 13.78 -4.12 6.50
CA LEU A 94 13.96 -2.75 6.04
C LEU A 94 15.34 -2.26 6.41
N ARG A 95 15.91 -1.44 5.53
CA ARG A 95 17.14 -0.68 5.79
C ARG A 95 16.89 0.81 5.67
N PRO A 96 17.73 1.66 6.29
CA PRO A 96 17.70 3.09 6.01
C PRO A 96 17.93 3.37 4.51
N ALA A 97 17.26 4.40 4.00
CA ALA A 97 17.49 4.88 2.64
C ALA A 97 18.92 5.45 2.48
N THR A 98 19.56 5.20 1.34
CA THR A 98 20.83 5.85 0.98
C THR A 98 20.61 7.33 0.65
N GLU A 99 21.70 8.11 0.57
CA GLU A 99 21.60 9.53 0.21
C GLU A 99 21.05 9.74 -1.20
N GLU A 100 21.34 8.84 -2.15
CA GLU A 100 20.78 8.87 -3.51
C GLU A 100 19.27 8.59 -3.49
N GLU A 101 18.81 7.65 -2.66
CA GLU A 101 17.39 7.34 -2.48
C GLU A 101 16.63 8.51 -1.84
N LYS A 102 17.22 9.15 -0.82
CA LYS A 102 16.69 10.38 -0.21
C LYS A 102 16.63 11.52 -1.21
N ALA A 103 17.68 11.72 -2.00
CA ALA A 103 17.72 12.76 -3.04
C ALA A 103 16.62 12.54 -4.09
N ARG A 104 16.43 11.30 -4.57
CA ARG A 104 15.30 10.93 -5.44
C ARG A 104 13.97 11.23 -4.77
N ARG A 105 13.77 10.79 -3.52
CA ARG A 105 12.52 11.02 -2.77
C ARG A 105 12.21 12.51 -2.59
N ASN A 106 13.21 13.35 -2.43
CA ASN A 106 13.06 14.80 -2.26
C ASN A 106 12.53 15.51 -3.51
N GLN A 107 12.75 14.92 -4.71
CA GLN A 107 12.20 15.43 -5.96
C GLN A 107 10.70 15.13 -6.09
N ILE A 108 10.22 14.05 -5.44
CA ILE A 108 8.83 13.60 -5.51
C ILE A 108 7.98 14.32 -4.47
N ARG A 109 7.30 15.39 -4.87
CA ARG A 109 6.42 16.20 -4.01
C ARG A 109 5.14 16.58 -4.76
N PRO A 110 3.98 16.73 -4.09
CA PRO A 110 2.70 17.00 -4.77
C PRO A 110 2.72 18.17 -5.77
N ASP A 111 3.56 19.17 -5.51
CA ASP A 111 3.78 20.39 -6.29
C ASP A 111 4.98 20.33 -7.26
N ALA A 112 5.69 19.19 -7.33
CA ALA A 112 6.83 19.02 -8.21
C ALA A 112 6.41 19.02 -9.69
N ASP A 113 7.37 19.34 -10.57
CA ASP A 113 7.16 19.31 -12.01
C ASP A 113 6.67 17.90 -12.44
N PRO A 114 5.59 17.79 -13.23
CA PRO A 114 5.05 16.49 -13.65
C PRO A 114 6.06 15.52 -14.27
N SER A 115 7.11 16.03 -14.94
CA SER A 115 8.13 15.20 -15.57
C SER A 115 8.97 14.39 -14.57
N VAL A 116 9.09 14.83 -13.31
CA VAL A 116 9.86 14.11 -12.28
C VAL A 116 9.26 12.77 -11.90
N TYR A 117 7.99 12.53 -12.24
CA TYR A 117 7.32 11.26 -11.97
C TYR A 117 7.60 10.21 -13.03
N LYS A 118 8.06 10.64 -14.21
CA LYS A 118 8.24 9.79 -15.37
C LYS A 118 9.40 8.81 -15.14
N GLY A 119 9.16 7.54 -15.46
CA GLY A 119 10.19 6.51 -15.41
C GLY A 119 10.53 6.00 -14.00
N HIS A 120 9.92 6.55 -12.96
CA HIS A 120 10.02 6.00 -11.61
C HIS A 120 9.12 4.79 -11.43
N ARG A 121 9.57 3.84 -10.62
CA ARG A 121 8.78 2.71 -10.15
C ARG A 121 8.46 2.96 -8.70
N PHE A 122 7.19 3.20 -8.36
CA PHE A 122 6.84 3.54 -6.98
C PHE A 122 6.45 2.30 -6.17
N LEU A 123 7.03 2.19 -4.98
CA LEU A 123 6.66 1.20 -3.97
C LEU A 123 6.26 1.93 -2.69
N PHE A 124 5.13 1.54 -2.09
CA PHE A 124 4.62 2.16 -0.88
C PHE A 124 4.94 1.29 0.33
N LEU A 125 5.59 1.84 1.35
CA LEU A 125 5.95 1.11 2.56
C LEU A 125 5.55 1.87 3.83
N THR A 126 4.62 1.29 4.59
CA THR A 126 4.64 1.48 6.05
C THR A 126 5.72 0.58 6.65
N GLY A 127 6.23 0.93 7.83
CA GLY A 127 7.46 0.41 8.48
C GLY A 127 7.65 -1.12 8.55
N PRO A 128 8.45 -1.65 9.49
CA PRO A 128 8.88 -3.05 9.43
C PRO A 128 7.71 -4.03 9.57
N CYS A 129 6.57 -3.62 10.13
CA CYS A 129 5.36 -4.42 10.20
C CYS A 129 4.52 -4.28 8.91
N PRO A 130 4.49 -5.28 7.99
CA PRO A 130 3.60 -5.28 6.83
C PRO A 130 2.11 -5.46 7.16
N ARG A 131 1.80 -5.64 8.44
CA ARG A 131 0.48 -5.91 9.01
C ARG A 131 -0.41 -4.68 8.93
N GLY A 132 -1.58 -4.79 8.32
CA GLY A 132 -2.47 -3.66 8.11
C GLY A 132 -1.75 -2.56 7.33
N ARG A 133 -0.96 -2.95 6.33
CA ARG A 133 -0.18 -2.02 5.53
C ARG A 133 -1.10 -1.15 4.68
N TYR A 134 -2.27 -1.61 4.26
CA TYR A 134 -3.17 -0.80 3.42
C TYR A 134 -2.43 -0.28 2.17
N GLN A 135 -1.53 -1.08 1.59
CA GLN A 135 -0.60 -0.58 0.55
C GLN A 135 -1.34 -0.04 -0.66
N ALA A 136 -2.31 -0.80 -1.17
CA ALA A 136 -3.11 -0.40 -2.32
C ALA A 136 -3.95 0.85 -2.02
N TYR A 137 -4.55 0.92 -0.82
CA TYR A 137 -5.28 2.09 -0.34
C TYR A 137 -4.36 3.33 -0.22
N ALA A 138 -3.21 3.20 0.44
CA ALA A 138 -2.23 4.28 0.57
C ALA A 138 -1.67 4.73 -0.79
N THR A 139 -1.50 3.79 -1.73
CA THR A 139 -1.11 4.10 -3.11
C THR A 139 -2.17 4.99 -3.78
N GLN A 140 -3.45 4.61 -3.68
CA GLN A 140 -4.54 5.43 -4.21
C GLN A 140 -4.58 6.81 -3.54
N LYS A 141 -4.51 6.87 -2.20
CA LYS A 141 -4.47 8.15 -1.46
C LYS A 141 -3.32 9.04 -1.87
N TRP A 142 -2.15 8.48 -2.12
CA TRP A 142 -1.03 9.25 -2.64
C TRP A 142 -1.32 9.82 -4.03
N LEU A 143 -1.86 9.02 -4.95
CA LEU A 143 -2.22 9.47 -6.29
C LEU A 143 -3.29 10.57 -6.25
N GLU A 144 -4.23 10.51 -5.31
CA GLU A 144 -5.24 11.56 -5.07
C GLU A 144 -4.59 12.90 -4.70
N THR A 145 -3.46 12.90 -3.97
CA THR A 145 -2.72 14.13 -3.64
C THR A 145 -2.02 14.80 -4.83
N LEU A 146 -1.80 14.05 -5.92
CA LEU A 146 -1.09 14.56 -7.09
C LEU A 146 -2.01 15.43 -7.98
N THR A 147 -1.41 16.38 -8.69
CA THR A 147 -2.13 17.09 -9.74
C THR A 147 -2.48 16.14 -10.90
N PRO A 148 -3.55 16.43 -11.69
CA PRO A 148 -3.86 15.65 -12.88
C PRO A 148 -2.69 15.55 -13.87
N ALA A 149 -1.84 16.59 -13.96
CA ALA A 149 -0.67 16.59 -14.83
C ALA A 149 0.42 15.61 -14.33
N ALA A 150 0.67 15.57 -13.02
CA ALA A 150 1.61 14.60 -12.43
C ALA A 150 1.11 13.16 -12.59
N ARG A 151 -0.20 12.90 -12.37
CA ARG A 151 -0.77 11.55 -12.55
C ARG A 151 -0.60 10.98 -13.96
N LYS A 152 -0.59 11.83 -15.00
CA LYS A 152 -0.31 11.40 -16.39
C LYS A 152 1.09 10.82 -16.60
N HIS A 153 2.03 11.12 -15.70
CA HIS A 153 3.42 10.67 -15.78
C HIS A 153 3.71 9.46 -14.89
N ILE A 154 2.73 9.00 -14.10
CA ILE A 154 2.83 7.76 -13.34
C ILE A 154 2.74 6.58 -14.31
N SER A 155 3.88 5.96 -14.61
CA SER A 155 3.94 4.85 -15.56
C SER A 155 4.11 3.48 -14.91
N CYS A 156 4.60 3.42 -13.66
CA CYS A 156 4.93 2.16 -13.02
C CYS A 156 4.67 2.16 -11.51
N LEU A 157 4.00 1.10 -11.05
CA LEU A 157 3.77 0.81 -9.63
C LEU A 157 4.29 -0.59 -9.28
N CYS A 158 4.73 -0.74 -8.04
CA CYS A 158 5.13 -1.99 -7.43
C CYS A 158 4.25 -2.24 -6.20
N LEU A 159 3.65 -3.43 -6.11
CA LEU A 159 2.87 -3.87 -4.96
C LEU A 159 3.44 -5.17 -4.39
N LEU A 160 3.44 -5.27 -3.07
CA LEU A 160 3.83 -6.48 -2.35
C LEU A 160 2.58 -7.31 -2.09
N ILE A 161 2.54 -8.53 -2.59
CA ILE A 161 1.42 -9.45 -2.36
C ILE A 161 1.80 -10.38 -1.22
N GLN A 162 1.31 -10.06 -0.02
CA GLN A 162 1.60 -10.77 1.23
C GLN A 162 0.32 -10.85 2.09
N PRO A 163 0.10 -11.95 2.82
CA PRO A 163 -1.18 -12.23 3.51
C PRO A 163 -1.50 -11.28 4.67
N TYR A 164 -0.55 -10.41 5.01
CA TYR A 164 -0.64 -9.46 6.12
C TYR A 164 -0.95 -8.03 5.66
N GLU A 165 -1.00 -7.76 4.35
CA GLU A 165 -1.21 -6.40 3.82
C GLU A 165 -2.51 -5.76 4.27
N GLU A 166 -3.52 -6.59 4.49
CA GLU A 166 -4.90 -6.19 4.69
C GLU A 166 -5.46 -6.91 5.90
N ASP A 167 -6.43 -6.27 6.57
CA ASP A 167 -7.09 -6.77 7.78
C ASP A 167 -7.94 -7.99 7.42
N SER A 168 -7.23 -9.10 7.21
CA SER A 168 -7.55 -10.52 7.07
C SER A 168 -8.75 -10.99 6.22
N SER A 169 -9.51 -10.12 5.54
CA SER A 169 -10.59 -10.57 4.63
C SER A 169 -10.18 -10.53 3.15
N LEU A 170 -10.36 -11.66 2.47
CA LEU A 170 -10.09 -11.80 1.03
C LEU A 170 -11.00 -10.89 0.20
N GLU A 171 -12.25 -10.73 0.63
CA GLU A 171 -13.23 -9.85 -0.04
C GLU A 171 -12.81 -8.37 0.02
N ALA A 172 -12.38 -7.89 1.21
CA ALA A 172 -11.90 -6.51 1.32
C ALA A 172 -10.63 -6.31 0.50
N THR A 173 -9.72 -7.28 0.49
CA THR A 173 -8.51 -7.23 -0.36
C THR A 173 -8.87 -7.10 -1.84
N ARG A 174 -9.79 -7.93 -2.35
CA ARG A 174 -10.28 -7.84 -3.74
C ARG A 174 -10.88 -6.48 -4.05
N ARG A 175 -11.70 -5.94 -3.14
CA ARG A 175 -12.32 -4.63 -3.32
C ARG A 175 -11.27 -3.52 -3.39
N VAL A 176 -10.30 -3.48 -2.48
CA VAL A 176 -9.25 -2.45 -2.51
C VAL A 176 -8.35 -2.56 -3.76
N TYR A 177 -8.04 -3.78 -4.21
CA TYR A 177 -7.31 -3.94 -5.48
C TYR A 177 -8.14 -3.52 -6.69
N THR A 178 -9.45 -3.77 -6.67
CA THR A 178 -10.38 -3.28 -7.69
C THR A 178 -10.43 -1.75 -7.69
N ASP A 179 -10.60 -1.12 -6.53
CA ASP A 179 -10.68 0.33 -6.38
C ASP A 179 -9.41 1.01 -6.92
N LEU A 180 -8.23 0.48 -6.58
CA LEU A 180 -6.95 0.98 -7.12
C LEU A 180 -6.85 0.76 -8.63
N ALA A 181 -7.24 -0.41 -9.14
CA ALA A 181 -7.19 -0.70 -10.58
C ALA A 181 -8.09 0.27 -11.36
N GLU A 182 -9.33 0.48 -10.91
CA GLU A 182 -10.28 1.40 -11.52
C GLU A 182 -9.79 2.84 -11.45
N TYR A 183 -9.23 3.25 -10.32
CA TYR A 183 -8.63 4.58 -10.16
C TYR A 183 -7.50 4.81 -11.18
N LEU A 184 -6.61 3.83 -11.37
CA LEU A 184 -5.52 3.92 -12.35
C LEU A 184 -6.05 4.06 -13.78
N VAL A 185 -7.06 3.27 -14.16
CA VAL A 185 -7.70 3.36 -15.48
C VAL A 185 -8.27 4.77 -15.72
N GLN A 186 -8.92 5.35 -14.71
CA GLN A 186 -9.61 6.63 -14.85
C GLN A 186 -8.66 7.83 -14.76
N HIS A 187 -7.64 7.76 -13.91
CA HIS A 187 -6.88 8.95 -13.48
C HIS A 187 -5.38 8.91 -13.80
N ALA A 188 -4.82 7.76 -14.18
CA ALA A 188 -3.42 7.61 -14.56
C ALA A 188 -3.29 7.13 -16.02
N PRO A 189 -3.61 7.97 -17.02
CA PRO A 189 -3.65 7.55 -18.42
C PRO A 189 -2.27 7.16 -18.99
N GLY A 190 -1.17 7.57 -18.35
CA GLY A 190 0.18 7.16 -18.73
C GLY A 190 0.66 5.89 -18.02
N PHE A 191 -0.22 5.17 -17.32
CA PHE A 191 0.13 3.95 -16.61
C PHE A 191 0.44 2.81 -17.58
N GLU A 192 1.59 2.16 -17.41
CA GLU A 192 2.09 1.14 -18.34
C GLU A 192 2.37 -0.20 -17.66
N LYS A 193 2.84 -0.20 -16.40
CA LYS A 193 3.35 -1.41 -15.75
C LYS A 193 2.93 -1.50 -14.29
N LEU A 194 2.39 -2.66 -13.93
CA LEU A 194 2.19 -3.07 -12.55
C LEU A 194 3.07 -4.26 -12.22
N TYR A 195 3.98 -4.09 -11.27
CA TYR A 195 4.78 -5.18 -10.71
C TYR A 195 4.09 -5.74 -9.46
N LEU A 196 3.79 -7.03 -9.48
CA LEU A 196 3.22 -7.76 -8.36
C LEU A 196 4.32 -8.66 -7.78
N LEU A 197 4.85 -8.28 -6.62
CA LEU A 197 5.89 -9.02 -5.91
C LEU A 197 5.22 -9.99 -4.93
N VAL A 198 5.07 -11.24 -5.35
CA VAL A 198 4.37 -12.27 -4.58
C VAL A 198 5.35 -12.91 -3.60
N CYS A 199 5.13 -12.67 -2.31
CA CYS A 199 5.95 -13.26 -1.25
C CYS A 199 5.57 -14.74 -1.04
N PRO A 200 6.43 -15.59 -0.45
CA PRO A 200 6.19 -17.03 -0.30
C PRO A 200 4.85 -17.41 0.37
N ASN A 201 4.39 -16.62 1.36
CA ASN A 201 3.08 -16.81 2.01
C ASN A 201 1.93 -16.05 1.32
N GLY A 202 2.22 -15.28 0.27
CA GLY A 202 1.29 -14.46 -0.50
C GLY A 202 0.46 -15.23 -1.53
N MET A 203 0.75 -16.50 -1.75
CA MET A 203 0.04 -17.38 -2.71
C MET A 203 -1.49 -17.39 -2.50
N GLN A 204 -1.98 -17.26 -1.27
CA GLN A 204 -3.41 -17.19 -0.97
C GLN A 204 -4.07 -15.90 -1.52
N LEU A 205 -3.30 -14.81 -1.64
CA LEU A 205 -3.74 -13.53 -2.19
C LEU A 205 -3.54 -13.42 -3.70
N CYS A 206 -2.91 -14.38 -4.36
CA CYS A 206 -2.84 -14.40 -5.83
C CYS A 206 -4.23 -14.37 -6.47
N SER A 207 -5.22 -14.99 -5.81
CA SER A 207 -6.62 -14.95 -6.27
C SER A 207 -7.26 -13.57 -6.14
N ALA A 208 -6.80 -12.71 -5.22
CA ALA A 208 -7.24 -11.32 -5.14
C ALA A 208 -6.47 -10.43 -6.12
N ALA A 209 -5.20 -10.72 -6.36
CA ALA A 209 -4.39 -9.99 -7.34
C ALA A 209 -4.96 -10.08 -8.77
N SER A 210 -5.82 -11.06 -9.08
CA SER A 210 -6.51 -11.13 -10.37
C SER A 210 -7.44 -9.94 -10.65
N GLU A 211 -7.88 -9.21 -9.63
CA GLU A 211 -8.70 -8.00 -9.82
C GLU A 211 -7.96 -6.93 -10.65
N PHE A 212 -6.62 -6.93 -10.62
CA PHE A 212 -5.82 -6.06 -11.49
C PHE A 212 -5.93 -6.39 -12.99
N SER A 213 -6.54 -7.52 -13.38
CA SER A 213 -6.84 -7.83 -14.79
C SER A 213 -7.68 -6.75 -15.47
N LYS A 214 -8.41 -5.93 -14.71
CA LYS A 214 -9.09 -4.72 -15.20
C LYS A 214 -8.15 -3.77 -15.96
N LEU A 215 -6.89 -3.68 -15.54
CA LEU A 215 -5.88 -2.83 -16.20
C LEU A 215 -5.63 -3.25 -17.65
N LEU A 216 -5.66 -4.55 -17.94
CA LEU A 216 -5.42 -5.13 -19.27
C LEU A 216 -6.50 -4.76 -20.30
N HIS A 217 -7.68 -4.36 -19.83
CA HIS A 217 -8.79 -3.95 -20.71
C HIS A 217 -8.67 -2.50 -21.18
N SER A 218 -7.88 -1.69 -20.46
CA SER A 218 -7.87 -0.24 -20.61
C SER A 218 -6.81 0.30 -21.58
N ARG A 219 -5.76 -0.49 -21.88
CA ARG A 219 -4.56 -0.15 -22.70
C ARG A 219 -3.57 -1.34 -22.70
N ASP A 220 -2.45 -1.20 -23.43
CA ASP A 220 -1.27 -2.09 -23.40
C ASP A 220 -0.52 -2.10 -22.03
N VAL A 221 -1.27 -2.14 -20.91
CA VAL A 221 -0.71 -2.27 -19.57
C VAL A 221 -0.15 -3.67 -19.39
N LYS A 222 1.06 -3.76 -18.84
CA LYS A 222 1.71 -5.05 -18.51
C LYS A 222 1.65 -5.31 -17.02
N ILE A 223 1.10 -6.45 -16.65
CA ILE A 223 1.19 -6.97 -15.28
C ILE A 223 2.37 -7.94 -15.24
N ILE A 224 3.35 -7.64 -14.41
CA ILE A 224 4.58 -8.43 -14.25
C ILE A 224 4.52 -9.07 -12.87
N VAL A 225 4.42 -10.39 -12.82
CA VAL A 225 4.43 -11.15 -11.57
C VAL A 225 5.86 -11.59 -11.29
N VAL A 226 6.39 -11.17 -10.14
CA VAL A 226 7.70 -11.58 -9.63
C VAL A 226 7.43 -12.53 -8.46
N LEU A 227 7.86 -13.78 -8.61
CA LEU A 227 7.74 -14.81 -7.58
C LEU A 227 9.07 -14.89 -6.84
N ASP A 228 9.01 -14.87 -5.52
CA ASP A 228 10.12 -15.15 -4.59
C ASP A 228 10.02 -16.58 -4.06
#